data_AF-A0A920VDM7-F1
#
_entry.id   AF-A0A920VDM7-F1
#
_cell.length_a   1.000
_cell.length_b   1.000
_cell.length_c   1.000
_cell.angle_alpha   90.00
_cell.angle_beta   90.00
_cell.angle_gamma   90.00
#
_symmetry.space_group_name_H-M   'P 1'
#
loop_
_entity.id
_entity.type
_entity.pdbx_description
1 polymer ?
#
loop_
_entity_poly.entity_id
_entity_poly.type
_entity_poly.pdbx_seq_one_letter_code
_entity_poly.pdbx_strand_id
1 'polypeptide(L)'
;MYFGNISAAVDCWGGGVTKGNDELTPAIPAWPVDFTDGLNCPLMGLFGEEDARPSPADVAETEAELKRLGKDYEFHMSPGAGHGFFALTGPAIIKKRYRWLGKSGRFFGKHLS
;
A
#
# COMPACT_ATOMS: atom_id res chain seq x y z
N MET A 1 3.06 23.64 -15.69
CA MET A 1 1.82 22.83 -15.72
C MET A 1 1.68 22.24 -14.33
N TYR A 2 0.73 22.75 -13.53
CA TYR A 2 0.52 22.29 -12.15
C TYR A 2 -0.25 20.96 -12.21
N PHE A 3 0.43 19.83 -12.00
CA PHE A 3 -0.26 18.66 -11.49
C PHE A 3 -0.61 18.98 -10.04
N GLY A 4 -1.89 18.91 -9.67
CA GLY A 4 -2.29 19.11 -8.29
C GLY A 4 -1.50 18.14 -7.40
N ASN A 5 -0.76 18.68 -6.44
CA ASN A 5 -0.03 17.85 -5.48
C ASN A 5 -1.04 16.93 -4.78
N ILE A 6 -0.80 15.62 -4.84
CA ILE A 6 -1.51 14.67 -3.99
C ILE A 6 -1.02 14.92 -2.56
N SER A 7 -1.94 15.15 -1.62
CA SER A 7 -1.56 15.45 -0.22
C SER A 7 -1.30 14.19 0.62
N ALA A 8 -1.85 13.06 0.22
CA ALA A 8 -1.67 11.74 0.86
C ALA A 8 -2.23 10.64 -0.04
N ALA A 9 -1.66 9.44 0.03
CA ALA A 9 -2.12 8.25 -0.68
C ALA A 9 -2.30 7.05 0.26
N VAL A 10 -3.27 6.18 -0.05
CA VAL A 10 -3.45 4.88 0.62
C VAL A 10 -3.33 3.78 -0.43
N ASP A 11 -2.32 2.94 -0.32
CA ASP A 11 -2.17 1.70 -1.08
C ASP A 11 -2.94 0.57 -0.40
N CYS A 12 -3.89 0.02 -1.15
CA CYS A 12 -4.75 -1.07 -0.73
C CYS A 12 -4.28 -2.36 -1.41
N TRP A 13 -3.35 -3.09 -0.76
CA TRP A 13 -2.89 -4.42 -1.20
C TRP A 13 -2.53 -4.47 -2.70
N GLY A 14 -1.81 -3.48 -3.23
CA GLY A 14 -1.35 -3.51 -4.62
C GLY A 14 -0.45 -4.71 -4.88
N GLY A 15 -0.79 -5.53 -5.88
CA GLY A 15 0.01 -6.69 -6.28
C GLY A 15 1.11 -6.33 -7.29
N GLY A 16 2.14 -7.16 -7.41
CA GLY A 16 3.18 -6.99 -8.46
C GLY A 16 4.12 -5.82 -8.25
N VAL A 17 4.34 -5.43 -6.99
CA VAL A 17 4.98 -4.17 -6.61
C VAL A 17 6.50 -4.22 -6.76
N THR A 18 7.10 -5.38 -6.50
CA THR A 18 8.56 -5.57 -6.42
C THR A 18 9.09 -6.54 -7.46
N LYS A 19 10.42 -6.52 -7.63
CA LYS A 19 11.10 -7.22 -8.72
C LYS A 19 10.93 -8.73 -8.63
N GLY A 20 10.58 -9.35 -9.76
CA GLY A 20 10.50 -10.81 -9.89
C GLY A 20 9.19 -11.44 -9.45
N ASN A 21 8.23 -10.66 -8.93
CA ASN A 21 6.87 -11.14 -8.66
C ASN A 21 6.00 -11.23 -9.91
N ASP A 22 6.31 -10.39 -10.91
CA ASP A 22 5.69 -10.41 -12.22
C ASP A 22 6.74 -10.22 -13.30
N GLU A 23 6.48 -10.81 -14.46
CA GLU A 23 7.24 -10.56 -15.68
C GLU A 23 6.87 -9.18 -16.23
N LEU A 24 7.89 -8.38 -16.53
CA LEU A 24 7.68 -7.10 -17.20
C LEU A 24 7.17 -7.36 -18.62
N THR A 25 6.19 -6.58 -19.03
CA THR A 25 5.64 -6.62 -20.39
C THR A 25 5.73 -5.23 -21.00
N PRO A 26 5.54 -5.06 -22.31
CA PRO A 26 5.43 -3.71 -22.89
C PRO A 26 4.34 -2.84 -22.22
N ALA A 27 3.31 -3.45 -21.62
CA ALA A 27 2.26 -2.75 -20.88
C ALA A 27 2.60 -2.50 -19.40
N ILE A 28 3.54 -3.26 -18.82
CA ILE A 28 4.05 -3.13 -17.46
C ILE A 28 5.58 -3.07 -17.55
N PRO A 29 6.15 -1.92 -17.97
CA PRO A 29 7.56 -1.85 -18.36
C PRO A 29 8.53 -1.73 -17.19
N ALA A 30 8.03 -1.50 -15.96
CA ALA A 30 8.83 -1.41 -14.73
C ALA A 30 7.97 -1.82 -13.53
N TRP A 31 8.61 -2.16 -12.42
CA TRP A 31 7.91 -2.49 -11.18
C TRP A 31 7.49 -1.20 -10.45
N PRO A 32 6.31 -1.16 -9.79
CA PRO A 32 5.86 0.00 -9.04
C PRO A 32 6.91 0.57 -8.05
N VAL A 33 7.70 -0.29 -7.41
CA VAL A 33 8.77 0.13 -6.48
C VAL A 33 9.83 1.01 -7.14
N ASP A 34 10.04 0.89 -8.46
CA ASP A 34 11.03 1.69 -9.20
C ASP A 34 10.62 3.17 -9.33
N PHE A 35 9.33 3.49 -9.12
CA PHE A 35 8.79 4.85 -9.18
C PHE A 35 8.72 5.52 -7.79
N THR A 36 9.23 4.87 -6.75
CA THR A 36 9.12 5.34 -5.36
C THR A 36 9.82 6.70 -5.15
N ASP A 37 10.85 7.01 -5.93
CA ASP A 37 11.56 8.30 -5.86
C ASP A 37 10.66 9.50 -6.22
N GLY A 38 9.73 9.31 -7.15
CA GLY A 38 8.72 10.29 -7.57
C GLY A 38 7.54 10.43 -6.61
N LEU A 39 7.45 9.60 -5.56
CA LEU A 39 6.40 9.69 -4.55
C LEU A 39 6.58 10.99 -3.74
N ASN A 40 5.69 11.95 -3.97
CA ASN A 40 5.75 13.30 -3.39
C ASN A 40 4.73 13.52 -2.26
N CYS A 41 4.10 12.46 -1.77
CA CYS A 41 3.13 12.52 -0.69
C CYS A 41 3.35 11.37 0.31
N PRO A 42 2.89 11.54 1.56
CA PRO A 42 2.83 10.45 2.52
C PRO A 42 2.03 9.25 1.98
N LEU A 43 2.54 8.05 2.21
CA LEU A 43 1.91 6.80 1.76
C LEU A 43 1.52 5.92 2.94
N MET A 44 0.24 5.61 3.05
CA MET A 44 -0.24 4.57 3.95
C MET A 44 -0.41 3.26 3.18
N GLY A 45 0.05 2.14 3.74
CA GLY A 45 -0.09 0.80 3.16
C GLY A 45 -0.93 -0.13 4.02
N LEU A 46 -1.85 -0.87 3.40
CA LEU A 46 -2.72 -1.84 4.04
C LEU A 46 -2.53 -3.24 3.45
N PHE A 47 -1.95 -4.15 4.22
CA PHE A 47 -1.51 -5.45 3.74
C PHE A 47 -2.03 -6.61 4.61
N GLY A 48 -2.13 -7.80 4.02
CA GLY A 48 -2.51 -9.04 4.71
C GLY A 48 -1.30 -9.93 4.96
N GLU A 49 -1.21 -10.55 6.14
CA GLU A 49 -0.09 -11.43 6.52
C GLU A 49 -0.03 -12.73 5.68
N GLU A 50 -1.18 -13.18 5.18
CA GLU A 50 -1.32 -14.37 4.32
C GLU A 50 -1.52 -13.98 2.86
N ASP A 51 -1.32 -12.70 2.50
CA ASP A 51 -1.38 -12.26 1.12
C ASP A 51 -0.17 -12.83 0.35
N ALA A 52 -0.41 -13.33 -0.85
CA ALA A 52 0.64 -13.82 -1.73
C ALA A 52 1.12 -12.73 -2.70
N ARG A 53 0.35 -11.65 -2.88
CA ARG A 53 0.59 -10.62 -3.89
C ARG A 53 -0.15 -9.31 -3.54
N PRO A 54 0.44 -8.43 -2.73
CA PRO A 54 1.84 -8.43 -2.30
C PRO A 54 2.06 -9.37 -1.12
N SER A 55 3.14 -10.13 -1.16
CA SER A 55 3.58 -10.94 -0.02
C SER A 55 4.18 -10.06 1.10
N PRO A 56 4.29 -10.56 2.34
CA PRO A 56 5.01 -9.85 3.40
C PRO A 56 6.46 -9.51 3.03
N ALA A 57 7.10 -10.30 2.18
CA ALA A 57 8.44 -10.01 1.66
C ALA A 57 8.43 -8.80 0.73
N ASP A 58 7.43 -8.70 -0.15
CA ASP A 58 7.26 -7.56 -1.07
C ASP A 58 6.99 -6.27 -0.30
N VAL A 59 6.17 -6.37 0.74
CA VAL A 59 5.90 -5.25 1.65
C VAL A 59 7.19 -4.80 2.34
N ALA A 60 8.01 -5.74 2.81
CA ALA A 60 9.28 -5.42 3.46
C ALA A 60 10.30 -4.78 2.50
N GLU A 61 10.38 -5.25 1.25
CA GLU A 61 11.23 -4.65 0.22
C GLU A 61 10.78 -3.23 -0.13
N THR A 62 9.47 -3.03 -0.32
CA THR A 62 8.90 -1.70 -0.56
C THR A 62 9.18 -0.75 0.62
N GLU A 63 9.04 -1.25 1.86
CA GLU A 63 9.34 -0.48 3.07
C GLU A 63 10.82 -0.09 3.15
N ALA A 64 11.72 -1.00 2.78
CA ALA A 64 13.15 -0.73 2.75
C ALA A 64 13.51 0.38 1.74
N GLU A 65 12.86 0.39 0.59
CA GLU A 65 13.07 1.43 -0.43
C GLU A 65 12.53 2.79 0.02
N LEU A 66 11.34 2.83 0.60
CA LEU A 66 10.77 4.06 1.19
C LEU A 66 11.69 4.63 2.27
N LYS A 67 12.25 3.79 3.14
CA LYS A 67 13.25 4.18 4.15
C LYS A 67 14.52 4.73 3.49
N ARG A 68 15.06 4.04 2.48
CA ARG A 68 16.28 4.44 1.76
C ARG A 68 16.12 5.84 1.13
N LEU A 69 14.94 6.14 0.62
CA LEU A 69 14.60 7.41 -0.02
C LEU A 69 14.09 8.49 0.95
N GLY A 70 13.96 8.17 2.24
CA GLY A 70 13.47 9.12 3.26
C GLY A 70 12.02 9.55 3.06
N LYS A 71 11.16 8.67 2.53
CA LYS A 71 9.74 8.96 2.30
C LYS A 71 8.93 8.85 3.60
N ASP A 72 7.86 9.64 3.71
CA ASP A 72 6.88 9.52 4.81
C ASP A 72 5.91 8.38 4.50
N TYR A 73 5.82 7.38 5.39
CA TYR A 73 4.95 6.24 5.18
C TYR A 73 4.41 5.65 6.49
N GLU A 74 3.27 4.97 6.40
CA GLU A 74 2.65 4.22 7.49
C GLU A 74 2.11 2.88 6.98
N PHE A 75 2.81 1.78 7.26
CA PHE A 75 2.38 0.44 6.84
C PHE A 75 1.65 -0.30 7.95
N HIS A 76 0.66 -1.09 7.56
CA HIS A 76 -0.04 -1.97 8.47
C HIS A 76 -0.27 -3.35 7.89
N MET A 77 0.07 -4.35 8.69
CA MET A 77 -0.20 -5.76 8.40
C MET A 77 -1.42 -6.25 9.20
N SER A 78 -2.34 -6.93 8.53
CA SER A 78 -3.51 -7.56 9.14
C SER A 78 -3.23 -9.05 9.39
N PRO A 79 -3.18 -9.52 10.66
CA PRO A 79 -2.92 -10.92 10.95
C PRO A 79 -3.98 -11.86 10.39
N GLY A 80 -3.53 -12.98 9.81
CA GLY A 80 -4.37 -14.02 9.22
C GLY A 80 -5.31 -13.52 8.11
N ALA A 81 -4.87 -12.53 7.34
CA ALA A 81 -5.65 -11.97 6.23
C ALA A 81 -4.89 -12.16 4.91
N GLY A 82 -5.57 -12.66 3.89
CA GLY A 82 -5.06 -12.72 2.52
C GLY A 82 -5.38 -11.47 1.70
N HIS A 83 -5.22 -11.59 0.39
CA HIS A 83 -5.47 -10.51 -0.56
C HIS A 83 -6.89 -9.95 -0.49
N GLY A 84 -7.03 -8.63 -0.68
CA GLY A 84 -8.35 -7.99 -0.80
C GLY A 84 -9.25 -8.20 0.43
N PHE A 85 -8.68 -8.32 1.63
CA PHE A 85 -9.42 -8.62 2.87
C PHE A 85 -10.52 -7.60 3.23
N PHE A 86 -10.54 -6.44 2.57
CA PHE A 86 -11.62 -5.45 2.63
C PHE A 86 -12.87 -5.79 1.81
N ALA A 87 -12.70 -6.54 0.71
CA ALA A 87 -13.76 -6.88 -0.23
C ALA A 87 -14.61 -8.07 0.24
N LEU A 88 -14.15 -8.78 1.28
CA LEU A 88 -14.85 -9.92 1.84
C LEU A 88 -16.07 -9.48 2.67
N THR A 89 -17.13 -10.30 2.63
CA THR A 89 -18.38 -10.08 3.36
C THR A 89 -18.54 -11.09 4.50
N GLY A 90 -18.94 -10.60 5.68
CA GLY A 90 -19.12 -11.43 6.88
C GLY A 90 -18.99 -10.60 8.17
N PRO A 91 -19.72 -10.93 9.27
CA PRO A 91 -19.77 -10.06 10.46
C PRO A 91 -18.41 -9.76 11.11
N ALA A 92 -17.54 -10.76 11.23
CA ALA A 92 -16.19 -10.59 11.79
C ALA A 92 -15.29 -9.74 10.88
N ILE A 93 -15.47 -9.89 9.57
CA ILE A 93 -14.72 -9.17 8.53
C ILE A 93 -15.15 -7.70 8.49
N ILE A 94 -16.45 -7.43 8.63
CA ILE A 94 -17.01 -6.06 8.70
C ILE A 94 -16.37 -5.26 9.84
N LYS A 95 -16.22 -5.86 11.03
CA LYS A 95 -15.56 -5.19 12.17
C LYS A 95 -14.09 -4.87 11.87
N LYS A 96 -13.34 -5.81 11.26
CA LYS A 96 -11.95 -5.56 10.84
C LYS A 96 -11.92 -4.42 9.81
N ARG A 97 -12.79 -4.44 8.80
CA ARG A 97 -12.91 -3.39 7.77
C ARG A 97 -13.11 -1.99 8.35
N TYR A 98 -14.03 -1.80 9.31
CA TYR A 98 -14.24 -0.49 9.93
C TYR A 98 -13.02 0.02 10.70
N ARG A 99 -12.24 -0.87 11.34
CA ARG A 99 -10.97 -0.48 11.99
C ARG A 99 -10.00 0.12 10.97
N TRP A 100 -9.89 -0.50 9.80
CA TRP A 100 -8.99 -0.07 8.75
C TRP A 100 -9.46 1.23 8.06
N LEU A 101 -10.76 1.35 7.76
CA LEU A 101 -11.35 2.62 7.29
C LEU A 101 -11.09 3.75 8.30
N GLY A 102 -11.20 3.47 9.60
CA GLY A 102 -10.88 4.44 10.64
C GLY A 102 -9.40 4.85 10.66
N LYS A 103 -8.48 3.93 10.33
CA LYS A 103 -7.05 4.26 10.20
C LYS A 103 -6.81 5.16 8.97
N SER A 104 -7.37 4.81 7.82
CA SER A 104 -7.28 5.64 6.62
C SER A 104 -7.88 7.03 6.82
N GLY A 105 -9.02 7.12 7.50
CA GLY A 105 -9.63 8.41 7.85
C GLY A 105 -8.74 9.26 8.77
N ARG A 106 -8.06 8.67 9.75
CA ARG A 106 -7.09 9.38 10.60
C ARG A 106 -5.85 9.82 9.83
N PHE A 107 -5.33 8.95 8.96
CA PHE A 107 -4.20 9.27 8.11
C PHE A 107 -4.51 10.46 7.19
N PHE A 108 -5.64 10.41 6.48
CA PHE A 108 -6.09 11.54 5.68
C PHE A 108 -6.35 12.78 6.54
N GLY A 109 -6.98 12.67 7.71
CA GLY A 109 -7.19 13.82 8.60
C GLY A 109 -5.89 14.48 9.10
N LYS A 110 -4.78 13.74 9.16
CA LYS A 110 -3.44 14.29 9.49
C LYS A 110 -2.82 15.07 8.32
N HIS A 111 -3.14 14.71 7.08
CA HIS A 111 -2.43 15.17 5.88
C HIS A 111 -3.28 16.01 4.90
N LEU A 112 -4.61 15.98 5.02
CA LEU A 112 -5.52 16.84 4.27
C LEU A 112 -5.92 18.02 5.17
N SER A 113 -5.48 19.23 4.79
CA SER A 113 -5.83 20.50 5.43
C SER A 113 -7.03 21.17 4.76
#